data_AF-G8D1P8-F1
#
_entry.id   AF-G8D1P8-F1
#
_cell.length_a   1.000
_cell.length_b   1.000
_cell.length_c   1.000
_cell.angle_alpha   90.00
_cell.angle_beta   90.00
_cell.angle_gamma   90.00
#
_symmetry.space_group_name_H-M   'P 1'
#
loop_
_entity.id
_entity.type
_entity.pdbx_description
1 polymer ?
#
loop_
_entity_poly.entity_id
_entity_poly.type
_entity_poly.pdbx_seq_one_letter_code
_entity_poly.pdbx_strand_id
1 'polypeptide(L)'
;FDENHLPKFFESNHKIWVSGLVVGEVCETPSHWRYKHTLNEWMLRHKIPGIAGVDTRALTKKIRENGTILGKIIQTIIDGPFKGHFQDQNKRNLVAEVSTKKVITYNSKGSPRICAVDCGLKLNQIRCFLKRGARVDLVPWNHKLDNNNFDGLFLSNGPGDPTICKETVENIKNILNSTDAKPIFGICLGHQLLATAIGCKTYKMKYGNRGHNLPCIHHSTKRCFMTSQNHGFA
;
A
#
# COMPACT_ATOMS: atom_id res chain seq x y z
N PHE A 1 1.54 21.37 -3.52
CA PHE A 1 1.28 20.63 -2.27
C PHE A 1 -0.01 21.15 -1.64
N ASP A 2 -0.57 20.45 -0.66
CA ASP A 2 -1.67 20.93 0.19
C ASP A 2 -1.12 21.71 1.41
N GLU A 3 -2.01 22.18 2.29
CA GLU A 3 -1.68 22.95 3.50
C GLU A 3 -0.78 22.18 4.48
N ASN A 4 -0.71 20.85 4.36
CA ASN A 4 0.14 19.99 5.18
C ASN A 4 1.45 19.61 4.45
N HIS A 5 1.79 20.31 3.37
CA HIS A 5 2.94 20.03 2.52
C HIS A 5 2.92 18.63 1.89
N LEU A 6 1.73 18.03 1.72
CA LEU A 6 1.57 16.74 1.04
C LEU A 6 1.20 16.93 -0.44
N PRO A 7 1.60 16.01 -1.35
CA PRO A 7 1.17 16.02 -2.75
C PRO A 7 -0.36 16.02 -2.93
N LYS A 8 -0.95 17.17 -3.25
CA LYS A 8 -2.42 17.40 -3.25
C LYS A 8 -3.26 16.37 -4.03
N PHE A 9 -2.73 15.82 -5.12
CA PHE A 9 -3.47 14.93 -6.03
C PHE A 9 -2.92 13.50 -6.11
N PHE A 10 -1.98 13.15 -5.22
CA PHE A 10 -1.32 11.85 -5.24
C PHE A 10 -1.32 11.21 -3.84
N GLU A 11 -1.25 9.87 -3.84
CA GLU A 11 -1.27 9.04 -2.63
C GLU A 11 0.13 8.63 -2.16
N SER A 12 1.17 9.03 -2.87
CA SER A 12 2.57 8.76 -2.55
C SER A 12 3.45 9.97 -2.86
N ASN A 13 4.62 10.04 -2.22
CA ASN A 13 5.59 11.09 -2.47
C ASN A 13 6.34 10.85 -3.78
N HIS A 14 6.04 11.67 -4.80
CA HIS A 14 6.81 11.85 -6.04
C HIS A 14 7.21 10.57 -6.80
N LYS A 15 6.50 9.45 -6.62
CA LYS A 15 6.83 8.17 -7.25
C LYS A 15 5.58 7.38 -7.63
N ILE A 16 5.60 6.85 -8.85
CA ILE A 16 4.69 5.79 -9.30
C ILE A 16 5.24 4.46 -8.78
N TRP A 17 4.41 3.72 -8.03
CA TRP A 17 4.85 2.47 -7.39
C TRP A 17 4.67 1.21 -8.24
N VAL A 18 3.83 1.26 -9.28
CA VAL A 18 3.66 0.10 -10.17
C VAL A 18 4.93 -0.12 -11.00
N SER A 19 5.33 -1.37 -11.17
CA SER A 19 6.48 -1.72 -12.03
C SER A 19 6.17 -1.58 -13.52
N GLY A 20 4.90 -1.54 -13.89
CA GLY A 20 4.43 -1.32 -15.25
C GLY A 20 2.91 -1.22 -15.30
N LEU A 21 2.38 -0.71 -16.42
CA LEU A 21 0.95 -0.55 -16.64
C LEU A 21 0.51 -1.30 -17.90
N VAL A 22 -0.59 -2.06 -17.81
CA VAL A 22 -1.21 -2.77 -18.94
C VAL A 22 -2.63 -2.26 -19.11
N VAL A 23 -2.97 -1.74 -20.29
CA VAL A 23 -4.30 -1.20 -20.59
C VAL A 23 -4.82 -1.72 -21.93
N GLY A 24 -6.15 -1.67 -22.10
CA GLY A 24 -6.77 -1.92 -23.40
C GLY A 24 -6.56 -0.75 -24.36
N GLU A 25 -6.80 0.47 -23.86
CA GLU A 25 -6.71 1.69 -24.66
C GLU A 25 -6.09 2.81 -23.81
N VAL A 26 -5.34 3.71 -24.46
CA VAL A 26 -4.78 4.92 -23.85
C VAL A 26 -5.44 6.14 -24.49
N CYS A 27 -5.94 7.05 -23.66
CA CYS A 27 -6.43 8.34 -24.14
C CYS A 27 -5.25 9.28 -24.47
N GLU A 28 -5.11 9.63 -25.74
CA GLU A 28 -4.04 10.51 -26.23
C GLU A 28 -4.36 12.00 -26.08
N THR A 29 -5.65 12.36 -26.08
CA THR A 29 -6.16 13.74 -26.02
C THR A 29 -7.04 13.98 -24.79
N PRO A 30 -6.51 13.82 -23.56
CA PRO A 30 -7.28 13.98 -22.34
C PRO A 30 -7.78 15.42 -22.16
N SER A 31 -9.08 15.57 -21.87
CA SER A 31 -9.70 16.87 -21.59
C SER A 31 -10.23 16.92 -20.17
N HIS A 32 -9.51 17.62 -19.30
CA HIS A 32 -9.90 17.82 -17.89
C HIS A 32 -9.26 19.10 -17.37
N TRP A 33 -9.99 19.91 -16.58
CA TRP A 33 -9.50 21.22 -16.10
C TRP A 33 -8.23 21.15 -15.22
N ARG A 34 -7.95 19.99 -14.60
CA ARG A 34 -6.70 19.72 -13.86
C ARG A 34 -5.61 19.06 -14.69
N TYR A 35 -5.82 18.88 -15.99
CA TYR A 35 -4.84 18.26 -16.87
C TYR A 35 -3.50 19.02 -16.83
N LYS A 36 -2.41 18.26 -16.88
CA LYS A 36 -1.04 18.79 -16.89
C LYS A 36 -0.15 18.08 -17.90
N HIS A 37 -0.24 16.75 -17.95
CA HIS A 37 0.53 15.88 -18.83
C HIS A 37 -0.33 14.67 -19.22
N THR A 38 -0.05 14.09 -20.39
CA THR A 38 -0.65 12.80 -20.76
C THR A 38 -0.15 11.71 -19.82
N LEU A 39 -0.87 10.58 -19.75
CA LEU A 39 -0.43 9.42 -18.98
C LEU A 39 0.95 8.92 -19.45
N ASN A 40 1.17 8.91 -20.77
CA ASN A 40 2.44 8.50 -21.37
C ASN A 40 3.60 9.41 -20.93
N GLU A 41 3.44 10.73 -21.06
CA GLU A 41 4.46 11.71 -20.61
C GLU A 41 4.78 11.54 -19.13
N TRP A 42 3.76 11.33 -18.29
CA TRP A 42 3.95 11.13 -16.86
C TRP A 42 4.73 9.83 -16.56
N MET A 43 4.38 8.72 -17.22
CA MET A 43 5.07 7.44 -17.07
C MET A 43 6.52 7.48 -17.56
N LEU A 44 6.80 8.15 -18.69
CA LEU A 44 8.15 8.33 -19.23
C LEU A 44 9.05 9.08 -18.22
N ARG A 45 8.55 10.16 -17.62
CA ARG A 45 9.29 10.91 -16.58
C ARG A 45 9.63 10.07 -15.36
N HIS A 46 8.76 9.14 -14.98
CA HIS A 46 8.98 8.22 -13.87
C HIS A 46 9.70 6.92 -14.29
N LYS A 47 10.07 6.78 -15.57
CA LYS A 47 10.71 5.58 -16.14
C LYS A 47 9.90 4.30 -15.90
N ILE A 48 8.58 4.39 -16.02
CA ILE A 48 7.67 3.25 -15.85
C ILE A 48 7.24 2.73 -17.22
N PRO A 49 7.43 1.44 -17.53
CA PRO A 49 6.98 0.85 -18.78
C PRO A 49 5.45 0.72 -18.82
N GLY A 50 4.86 0.94 -19.99
CA GLY A 50 3.45 0.72 -20.26
C GLY A 50 3.23 -0.06 -21.56
N ILE A 51 2.12 -0.78 -21.65
CA ILE A 51 1.66 -1.42 -22.89
C ILE A 51 0.14 -1.21 -23.05
N ALA A 52 -0.28 -0.86 -24.26
CA ALA A 52 -1.66 -0.64 -24.65
C ALA A 52 -2.09 -1.65 -25.74
N GLY A 53 -3.38 -1.71 -26.07
CA GLY A 53 -3.92 -2.65 -27.06
C GLY A 53 -4.03 -4.09 -26.55
N VAL A 54 -3.91 -4.31 -25.24
CA VAL A 54 -4.01 -5.64 -24.64
C VAL A 54 -5.46 -5.94 -24.28
N ASP A 55 -5.96 -7.13 -24.59
CA ASP A 55 -7.23 -7.62 -24.04
C ASP A 55 -7.08 -7.86 -22.53
N THR A 56 -7.32 -6.79 -21.75
CA THR A 56 -7.24 -6.81 -20.29
C THR A 56 -8.31 -7.69 -19.66
N ARG A 57 -9.42 -7.97 -20.36
CA ARG A 57 -10.46 -8.90 -19.91
C ARG A 57 -9.96 -10.33 -20.00
N ALA A 58 -9.36 -10.73 -21.12
CA ALA A 58 -8.72 -12.05 -21.25
C ALA A 58 -7.59 -12.23 -20.22
N LEU A 59 -6.76 -11.21 -20.02
CA LEU A 59 -5.70 -11.22 -19.01
C LEU A 59 -6.28 -11.39 -17.59
N THR A 60 -7.34 -10.66 -17.25
CA THR A 60 -8.01 -10.75 -15.95
C THR A 60 -8.59 -12.14 -15.71
N LYS A 61 -9.23 -12.76 -16.72
CA LYS A 61 -9.71 -14.15 -16.63
C LYS A 61 -8.56 -15.11 -16.35
N LYS A 62 -7.46 -14.99 -17.09
CA LYS A 62 -6.27 -15.84 -16.92
C LYS A 62 -5.69 -15.74 -15.51
N ILE A 63 -5.56 -14.54 -14.96
CA ILE A 63 -5.09 -14.31 -13.57
C ILE A 63 -6.07 -14.90 -12.56
N ARG A 64 -7.38 -14.70 -12.75
CA ARG A 64 -8.39 -15.24 -11.83
C ARG A 64 -8.39 -16.77 -11.79
N GLU A 65 -8.24 -17.41 -12.95
CA GLU A 65 -8.26 -18.87 -13.09
C GLU A 65 -6.97 -19.53 -12.57
N ASN A 66 -5.81 -18.95 -12.86
CA ASN A 66 -4.49 -19.52 -12.51
C ASN A 66 -3.89 -18.95 -11.22
N GLY A 67 -4.48 -17.91 -10.63
CA GLY A 67 -3.99 -17.25 -9.43
C GLY A 67 -2.86 -16.23 -9.70
N THR A 68 -1.89 -16.14 -8.80
CA THR A 68 -0.81 -15.16 -8.93
C THR A 68 0.13 -15.57 -10.06
N ILE A 69 0.08 -14.84 -11.17
CA ILE A 69 0.94 -15.04 -12.34
C ILE A 69 2.08 -14.01 -12.32
N LEU A 70 3.31 -14.47 -12.58
CA LEU A 70 4.44 -13.58 -12.83
C LEU A 70 4.40 -13.09 -14.28
N GLY A 71 4.62 -11.80 -14.50
CA GLY A 71 4.58 -11.17 -15.81
C GLY A 71 5.76 -10.23 -16.03
N LYS A 72 6.07 -9.94 -17.29
CA LYS A 72 7.15 -9.03 -17.69
C LYS A 72 6.74 -8.26 -18.95
N ILE A 73 7.04 -6.97 -19.00
CA ILE A 73 6.95 -6.14 -20.22
C ILE A 73 8.35 -6.06 -20.81
N ILE A 74 8.50 -6.39 -22.08
CA ILE A 74 9.78 -6.39 -22.80
C ILE A 74 9.65 -5.45 -23.98
N GLN A 75 10.51 -4.44 -24.04
CA GLN A 75 10.48 -3.37 -25.06
C GLN A 75 11.44 -3.63 -26.23
N THR A 76 12.06 -4.81 -26.28
CA THR A 76 12.96 -5.24 -27.35
C THR A 76 12.32 -6.38 -28.13
N ILE A 77 12.64 -6.46 -29.42
CA ILE A 77 12.34 -7.64 -30.22
C ILE A 77 13.12 -8.82 -29.62
N ILE A 78 12.45 -9.96 -29.48
CA ILE A 78 13.06 -11.19 -28.99
C ILE A 78 13.03 -12.18 -30.14
N ASP A 79 14.21 -12.54 -30.65
CA ASP A 79 14.34 -13.61 -31.62
C ASP A 79 14.26 -14.96 -30.90
N GLY A 80 13.15 -15.66 -31.08
CA GLY A 80 12.89 -16.96 -30.48
C GLY A 80 12.29 -16.90 -29.05
N PRO A 81 12.33 -18.01 -28.29
CA PRO A 81 11.69 -18.08 -26.98
C PRO A 81 12.37 -17.15 -25.97
N PHE A 82 11.58 -16.53 -25.08
CA PHE A 82 12.11 -15.70 -24.00
C PHE A 82 13.01 -16.53 -23.08
N LYS A 83 14.30 -16.20 -23.04
CA LYS A 83 15.32 -16.89 -22.21
C LYS A 83 15.49 -16.30 -20.81
N GLY A 84 14.77 -15.23 -20.46
CA GLY A 84 14.92 -14.58 -19.16
C GLY A 84 14.15 -15.28 -18.04
N HIS A 85 14.52 -14.96 -16.80
CA HIS A 85 13.83 -15.48 -15.63
C HIS A 85 12.74 -14.53 -15.12
N PHE A 86 11.68 -15.13 -14.56
CA PHE A 86 10.68 -14.44 -13.75
C PHE A 86 11.14 -14.39 -12.30
N GLN A 87 11.01 -13.23 -11.66
CA GLN A 87 11.35 -13.04 -10.26
C GLN A 87 10.07 -12.77 -9.47
N ASP A 88 9.85 -13.51 -8.39
CA ASP A 88 8.73 -13.23 -7.48
C ASP A 88 9.13 -12.12 -6.50
N GLN A 89 8.53 -10.95 -6.66
CA GLN A 89 8.77 -9.80 -5.80
C GLN A 89 8.38 -10.04 -4.33
N ASN A 90 7.48 -11.00 -4.04
CA ASN A 90 7.03 -11.27 -2.68
C ASN A 90 8.10 -11.95 -1.81
N LYS A 91 9.20 -12.43 -2.41
CA LYS A 91 10.36 -12.95 -1.66
C LYS A 91 11.21 -11.86 -1.01
N ARG A 92 11.04 -10.60 -1.44
CA ARG A 92 11.79 -9.45 -0.92
C ARG A 92 10.98 -8.72 0.15
N ASN A 93 11.66 -7.99 1.03
CA ASN A 93 11.00 -7.09 1.98
C ASN A 93 10.56 -5.81 1.26
N LEU A 94 9.42 -5.87 0.59
CA LEU A 94 8.84 -4.74 -0.16
C LEU A 94 8.49 -3.56 0.76
N VAL A 95 8.17 -3.83 2.03
CA VAL A 95 7.90 -2.80 3.03
C VAL A 95 9.15 -1.94 3.27
N ALA A 96 10.31 -2.56 3.41
CA ALA A 96 11.58 -1.84 3.57
C ALA A 96 11.93 -0.98 2.35
N GLU A 97 11.52 -1.37 1.14
CA GLU A 97 11.75 -0.60 -0.09
C GLU A 97 10.90 0.68 -0.15
N VAL A 98 9.69 0.65 0.43
CA VAL A 98 8.71 1.74 0.31
C VAL A 98 8.62 2.66 1.53
N SER A 99 8.96 2.15 2.71
CA SER A 99 8.92 2.91 3.96
C SER A 99 9.82 4.14 3.93
N THR A 100 9.37 5.20 4.61
CA THR A 100 10.20 6.34 5.00
C THR A 100 11.50 5.89 5.66
N LYS A 101 12.55 6.68 5.47
CA LYS A 101 13.89 6.43 6.02
C LYS A 101 14.17 7.19 7.30
N LYS A 102 13.34 8.19 7.60
CA LYS A 102 13.48 9.07 8.77
C LYS A 102 12.09 9.32 9.37
N VAL A 103 12.08 9.66 10.64
CA VAL A 103 10.86 10.10 11.33
C VAL A 103 10.42 11.44 10.76
N ILE A 104 9.12 11.59 10.51
CA ILE A 104 8.50 12.84 10.03
C ILE A 104 7.30 13.14 10.91
N THR A 105 7.28 14.32 11.53
CA THR A 105 6.15 14.79 12.34
C THR A 105 5.26 15.73 11.54
N TYR A 106 3.96 15.44 11.51
CA TYR A 106 2.92 16.29 10.96
C TYR A 106 2.04 16.84 12.08
N ASN A 107 1.64 18.11 11.95
CA ASN A 107 0.82 18.81 12.96
C ASN A 107 1.41 18.67 14.37
N SER A 108 2.62 19.18 14.59
CA SER A 108 3.41 18.97 15.83
C SER A 108 2.73 19.45 17.12
N LYS A 109 1.78 20.38 17.02
CA LYS A 109 0.97 20.90 18.13
C LYS A 109 -0.37 20.18 18.28
N GLY A 110 -0.67 19.22 17.41
CA GLY A 110 -1.92 18.46 17.40
C GLY A 110 -2.05 17.47 18.55
N SER A 111 -3.29 17.00 18.73
CA SER A 111 -3.66 15.97 19.70
C SER A 111 -4.85 15.17 19.18
N PRO A 112 -4.92 13.84 19.40
CA PRO A 112 -3.93 13.00 20.08
C PRO A 112 -2.63 12.82 19.30
N ARG A 113 -1.58 12.29 19.94
CA ARG A 113 -0.31 11.89 19.32
C ARG A 113 -0.43 10.48 18.75
N ILE A 114 -0.37 10.37 17.42
CA ILE A 114 -0.44 9.10 16.70
C ILE A 114 0.94 8.73 16.19
N CYS A 115 1.48 7.60 16.65
CA CYS A 115 2.65 6.99 16.02
C CYS A 115 2.17 6.17 14.81
N ALA A 116 2.58 6.56 13.60
CA ALA A 116 2.21 5.87 12.36
C ALA A 116 3.40 5.09 11.82
N VAL A 117 3.33 3.76 11.83
CA VAL A 117 4.35 2.89 11.24
C VAL A 117 4.13 2.86 9.73
N ASP A 118 5.10 3.37 8.98
CA ASP A 118 5.06 3.44 7.52
C ASP A 118 5.44 2.10 6.90
N CYS A 119 4.42 1.31 6.56
CA CYS A 119 4.59 0.08 5.83
C CYS A 119 4.45 0.26 4.30
N GLY A 120 4.44 1.49 3.78
CA GLY A 120 4.00 1.82 2.42
C GLY A 120 2.70 2.63 2.42
N LEU A 121 2.61 3.56 3.36
CA LEU A 121 1.43 4.35 3.67
C LEU A 121 0.96 5.17 2.46
N LYS A 122 -0.36 5.20 2.27
CA LYS A 122 -1.02 6.16 1.39
C LYS A 122 -1.26 7.49 2.10
N LEU A 123 -0.87 8.60 1.48
CA LEU A 123 -0.90 9.94 2.07
C LEU A 123 -2.28 10.36 2.60
N ASN A 124 -3.38 9.85 2.05
CA ASN A 124 -4.71 10.16 2.57
C ASN A 124 -4.93 9.64 4.00
N GLN A 125 -4.19 8.63 4.47
CA GLN A 125 -4.24 8.20 5.87
C GLN A 125 -3.72 9.30 6.81
N ILE A 126 -2.60 9.93 6.46
CA ILE A 126 -2.09 11.11 7.19
C ILE A 126 -3.13 12.22 7.15
N ARG A 127 -3.64 12.59 5.96
CA ARG A 127 -4.66 13.64 5.83
C ARG A 127 -5.88 13.41 6.72
N CYS A 128 -6.36 12.17 6.81
CA CYS A 128 -7.49 11.81 7.66
C CYS A 128 -7.22 12.07 9.16
N PHE A 129 -6.02 11.79 9.65
CA PHE A 129 -5.62 12.09 11.02
C PHE A 129 -5.46 13.59 11.26
N LEU A 130 -4.76 14.30 10.36
CA LEU A 130 -4.54 15.74 10.49
C LEU A 130 -5.86 16.52 10.47
N LYS A 131 -6.81 16.13 9.61
CA LYS A 131 -8.17 16.72 9.57
C LYS A 131 -8.93 16.56 10.89
N ARG A 132 -8.57 15.58 11.72
CA ARG A 132 -9.15 15.34 13.06
C ARG A 132 -8.35 16.00 14.19
N GLY A 133 -7.36 16.83 13.85
CA GLY A 133 -6.54 17.58 14.82
C GLY A 133 -5.36 16.80 15.40
N ALA A 134 -5.18 15.52 15.01
CA ALA A 134 -4.12 14.68 15.55
C ALA A 134 -2.72 15.14 15.12
N ARG A 135 -1.74 14.97 16.01
CA ARG A 135 -0.32 14.95 15.64
C ARG A 135 0.01 13.57 15.09
N VAL A 136 0.75 13.50 13.99
CA VAL A 136 1.16 12.22 13.41
C VAL A 136 2.67 12.16 13.31
N ASP A 137 3.28 11.25 14.06
CA ASP A 137 4.70 10.92 13.97
C ASP A 137 4.85 9.68 13.06
N LEU A 138 5.17 9.92 11.78
CA LEU A 138 5.40 8.86 10.80
C LEU A 138 6.80 8.28 10.99
N VAL A 139 6.89 6.99 11.29
CA VAL A 139 8.15 6.30 11.58
C VAL A 139 8.43 5.20 10.56
N PRO A 140 9.71 4.85 10.32
CA PRO A 140 10.06 3.71 9.46
C PRO A 140 9.42 2.39 9.93
N TRP A 141 9.18 1.47 8.99
CA TRP A 141 8.60 0.14 9.24
C TRP A 141 9.26 -0.66 10.38
N ASN A 142 10.57 -0.45 10.61
CA ASN A 142 11.37 -1.14 11.62
C ASN A 142 11.68 -0.27 12.86
N HIS A 143 11.03 0.87 13.00
CA HIS A 143 11.23 1.74 14.16
C HIS A 143 10.86 1.02 15.46
N LYS A 144 11.75 1.07 16.46
CA LYS A 144 11.47 0.56 17.80
C LYS A 144 10.36 1.40 18.44
N LEU A 145 9.26 0.74 18.80
CA LEU A 145 8.10 1.41 19.38
C LEU A 145 8.26 1.55 20.89
N ASP A 146 7.85 2.69 21.42
CA ASP A 146 7.81 2.98 22.85
C ASP A 146 6.44 3.58 23.18
N ASN A 147 5.73 2.89 24.06
CA ASN A 147 4.34 3.16 24.43
C ASN A 147 4.16 4.52 25.13
N ASN A 148 5.23 5.08 25.70
CA ASN A 148 5.18 6.38 26.38
C ASN A 148 5.17 7.58 25.41
N ASN A 149 5.47 7.36 24.13
CA ASN A 149 5.68 8.44 23.16
C ASN A 149 4.44 8.77 22.31
N PHE A 150 3.35 8.01 22.46
CA PHE A 150 2.12 8.20 21.68
C PHE A 150 0.86 7.86 22.48
N ASP A 151 -0.26 8.42 22.05
CA ASP A 151 -1.60 8.14 22.60
C ASP A 151 -2.30 7.02 21.81
N GLY A 152 -1.88 6.77 20.57
CA GLY A 152 -2.36 5.67 19.74
C GLY A 152 -1.35 5.23 18.69
N LEU A 153 -1.41 3.95 18.32
CA LEU A 153 -0.55 3.35 17.30
C LEU A 153 -1.36 3.09 16.02
N PHE A 154 -0.83 3.56 14.89
CA PHE A 154 -1.39 3.32 13.58
C PHE A 154 -0.45 2.47 12.72
N LEU A 155 -0.97 1.40 12.14
CA LEU A 155 -0.24 0.51 11.23
C LEU A 155 -0.80 0.68 9.83
N SER A 156 0.00 1.23 8.92
CA SER A 156 -0.47 1.61 7.59
C SER A 156 -0.73 0.42 6.67
N ASN A 157 -1.31 0.71 5.51
CA ASN A 157 -1.26 -0.23 4.39
C ASN A 157 0.18 -0.46 3.91
N GLY A 158 0.39 -1.48 3.08
CA GLY A 158 1.69 -1.74 2.48
C GLY A 158 1.68 -2.85 1.43
N PRO A 159 2.80 -3.03 0.71
CA PRO A 159 3.00 -4.11 -0.23
C PRO A 159 3.60 -5.36 0.44
N GLY A 160 3.52 -6.48 -0.27
CA GLY A 160 4.26 -7.70 0.08
C GLY A 160 3.60 -8.60 1.09
N ASP A 161 4.40 -9.53 1.60
CA ASP A 161 3.98 -10.60 2.49
C ASP A 161 4.26 -10.20 3.95
N PRO A 162 3.24 -10.21 4.84
CA PRO A 162 3.40 -9.87 6.25
C PRO A 162 4.42 -10.77 6.97
N THR A 163 4.62 -12.02 6.53
CA THR A 163 5.58 -12.96 7.14
C THR A 163 7.04 -12.55 6.98
N ILE A 164 7.34 -11.69 5.99
CA ILE A 164 8.68 -11.12 5.77
C ILE A 164 8.97 -10.00 6.78
N CYS A 165 7.94 -9.38 7.37
CA CYS A 165 8.04 -8.20 8.24
C CYS A 165 8.24 -8.55 9.72
N LYS A 166 9.14 -9.50 10.01
CA LYS A 166 9.34 -10.05 11.36
C LYS A 166 9.65 -9.00 12.42
N GLU A 167 10.52 -8.04 12.10
CA GLU A 167 10.92 -6.96 13.01
C GLU A 167 9.73 -6.06 13.39
N THR A 168 8.89 -5.69 12.43
CA THR A 168 7.66 -4.92 12.69
C THR A 168 6.70 -5.70 13.56
N VAL A 169 6.50 -6.99 13.27
CA VAL A 169 5.64 -7.87 14.08
C VAL A 169 6.14 -7.94 15.52
N GLU A 170 7.45 -8.06 15.73
CA GLU A 170 8.04 -8.09 17.07
C GLU A 170 7.84 -6.78 17.83
N ASN A 171 8.04 -5.64 17.16
CA ASN A 171 7.76 -4.33 17.74
C ASN A 171 6.28 -4.19 18.15
N ILE A 172 5.35 -4.69 17.33
CA ILE A 172 3.90 -4.69 17.64
C ILE A 172 3.60 -5.59 18.85
N LYS A 173 4.19 -6.79 18.92
CA LYS A 173 4.05 -7.70 20.05
C LYS A 173 4.48 -7.06 21.37
N ASN A 174 5.59 -6.33 21.36
CA ASN A 174 6.08 -5.63 22.55
C ASN A 174 5.07 -4.57 23.05
N ILE A 175 4.41 -3.86 22.13
CA ILE A 175 3.34 -2.91 22.48
C ILE A 175 2.11 -3.63 23.02
N LEU A 176 1.69 -4.73 22.40
CA LEU A 176 0.54 -5.52 22.85
C LEU A 176 0.72 -6.12 24.25
N ASN A 177 1.95 -6.44 24.63
CA ASN A 177 2.29 -6.97 25.96
C ASN A 177 2.51 -5.88 27.02
N SER A 178 2.37 -4.59 26.66
CA SER A 178 2.49 -3.49 27.61
C SER A 178 1.28 -3.46 28.55
N THR A 179 1.51 -3.05 29.81
CA THR A 179 0.44 -2.88 30.81
C THR A 179 -0.41 -1.64 30.56
N ASP A 180 0.11 -0.63 29.86
CA ASP A 180 -0.60 0.60 29.49
C ASP A 180 -1.22 0.42 28.10
N ALA A 181 -2.45 -0.07 28.04
CA ALA A 181 -3.12 -0.37 26.77
C ALA A 181 -3.41 0.91 25.96
N LYS A 182 -2.76 1.06 24.80
CA LYS A 182 -3.06 2.11 23.81
C LYS A 182 -3.93 1.58 22.67
N PRO A 183 -4.83 2.39 22.08
CA PRO A 183 -5.55 2.01 20.88
C PRO A 183 -4.60 1.72 19.71
N ILE A 184 -4.82 0.59 19.03
CA ILE A 184 -4.08 0.20 17.83
C ILE A 184 -5.05 0.10 16.65
N PHE A 185 -4.74 0.79 15.55
CA PHE A 185 -5.53 0.75 14.33
C PHE A 185 -4.69 0.33 13.12
N GLY A 186 -4.99 -0.84 12.56
CA GLY A 186 -4.30 -1.38 11.38
C GLY A 186 -5.15 -1.36 10.11
N ILE A 187 -4.58 -0.90 9.00
CA ILE A 187 -5.24 -0.91 7.68
C ILE A 187 -4.50 -1.85 6.73
N CYS A 188 -5.23 -2.77 6.07
CA CYS A 188 -4.68 -3.66 5.05
C CYS A 188 -3.49 -4.49 5.59
N LEU A 189 -2.25 -4.19 5.20
CA LEU A 189 -1.07 -4.85 5.76
C LEU A 189 -0.97 -4.64 7.28
N GLY A 190 -1.32 -3.45 7.79
CA GLY A 190 -1.34 -3.20 9.24
C GLY A 190 -2.30 -4.12 10.00
N HIS A 191 -3.45 -4.48 9.39
CA HIS A 191 -4.35 -5.48 9.97
C HIS A 191 -3.70 -6.88 10.02
N GLN A 192 -3.02 -7.27 8.93
CA GLN A 192 -2.33 -8.56 8.84
C GLN A 192 -1.17 -8.66 9.84
N LEU A 193 -0.34 -7.60 9.96
CA LEU A 193 0.76 -7.54 10.90
C LEU A 193 0.27 -7.64 12.35
N LEU A 194 -0.84 -6.96 12.67
CA LEU A 194 -1.47 -7.06 13.99
C LEU A 194 -1.98 -8.48 14.25
N ALA A 195 -2.65 -9.11 13.28
CA ALA A 195 -3.10 -10.50 13.38
C ALA A 195 -1.91 -11.46 13.59
N THR A 196 -0.82 -11.28 12.86
CA THR A 196 0.41 -12.08 13.04
C THR A 196 1.05 -11.86 14.41
N ALA A 197 1.03 -10.64 14.93
CA ALA A 197 1.56 -10.32 16.26
C ALA A 197 0.82 -11.10 17.37
N ILE A 198 -0.49 -11.29 17.25
CA ILE A 198 -1.29 -12.10 18.18
C ILE A 198 -1.29 -13.61 17.86
N GLY A 199 -0.44 -14.06 16.93
CA GLY A 199 -0.25 -15.48 16.61
C GLY A 199 -1.14 -16.05 15.50
N CYS A 200 -1.94 -15.23 14.81
CA CYS A 200 -2.68 -15.69 13.63
C CYS A 200 -1.74 -15.97 12.44
N LYS A 201 -2.17 -16.87 11.55
CA LYS A 201 -1.46 -17.19 10.31
C LYS A 201 -2.08 -16.45 9.13
N THR A 202 -1.23 -15.84 8.32
CA THR A 202 -1.62 -15.21 7.05
C THR A 202 -1.31 -16.14 5.88
N TYR A 203 -2.08 -16.07 4.81
CA TYR A 203 -1.85 -16.86 3.60
C TYR A 203 -2.01 -16.02 2.33
N LYS A 204 -1.34 -16.45 1.24
CA LYS A 204 -1.47 -15.83 -0.07
C LYS A 204 -2.78 -16.25 -0.72
N MET A 205 -3.65 -15.28 -1.01
CA MET A 205 -4.89 -15.50 -1.74
C MET A 205 -4.59 -15.88 -3.20
N LYS A 206 -5.50 -16.61 -3.84
CA LYS A 206 -5.35 -17.02 -5.26
C LYS A 206 -5.04 -15.83 -6.17
N TYR A 207 -5.91 -14.82 -6.19
CA TYR A 207 -5.74 -13.60 -6.97
C TYR A 207 -6.01 -12.31 -6.18
N GLY A 208 -6.24 -12.41 -4.87
CA GLY A 208 -6.43 -11.26 -3.97
C GLY A 208 -7.70 -10.44 -4.22
N ASN A 209 -7.87 -9.43 -3.38
CA ASN A 209 -8.97 -8.47 -3.45
C ASN A 209 -8.44 -7.12 -3.94
N ARG A 210 -8.82 -6.73 -5.17
CA ARG A 210 -8.34 -5.51 -5.84
C ARG A 210 -9.47 -4.81 -6.57
N GLY A 211 -9.93 -3.69 -6.04
CA GLY A 211 -11.03 -2.92 -6.63
C GLY A 211 -11.62 -1.90 -5.66
N HIS A 212 -12.60 -1.14 -6.15
CA HIS A 212 -13.30 -0.10 -5.38
C HIS A 212 -14.75 -0.48 -5.03
N ASN A 213 -15.14 -1.71 -5.36
CA ASN A 213 -16.51 -2.21 -5.27
C ASN A 213 -16.61 -3.49 -4.42
N LEU A 214 -15.76 -3.66 -3.42
CA LEU A 214 -15.77 -4.86 -2.59
C LEU A 214 -16.65 -4.68 -1.36
N PRO A 215 -17.71 -5.49 -1.18
CA PRO A 215 -18.56 -5.39 -0.01
C PRO A 215 -17.85 -5.98 1.23
N CYS A 216 -18.00 -5.30 2.36
CA CYS A 216 -17.62 -5.80 3.68
C CYS A 216 -18.81 -5.69 4.63
N ILE A 217 -19.06 -6.75 5.41
CA ILE A 217 -20.16 -6.79 6.37
C ILE A 217 -19.61 -6.57 7.77
N HIS A 218 -20.17 -5.60 8.48
CA HIS A 218 -19.92 -5.44 9.91
C HIS A 218 -20.76 -6.45 10.70
N HIS A 219 -20.13 -7.54 11.13
CA HIS A 219 -20.82 -8.74 11.64
C HIS A 219 -21.81 -8.50 12.78
N SER A 220 -21.53 -7.57 13.70
CA SER A 220 -22.41 -7.26 14.84
C SER A 220 -23.66 -6.48 14.44
N THR A 221 -23.56 -5.58 13.45
CA THR A 221 -24.70 -4.75 13.00
C THR A 221 -25.35 -5.23 11.69
N LYS A 222 -24.77 -6.22 11.01
CA LYS A 222 -25.14 -6.70 9.66
C LYS A 222 -25.09 -5.67 8.53
N ARG A 223 -24.69 -4.42 8.81
CA ARG A 223 -24.50 -3.38 7.78
C ARG A 223 -23.41 -3.79 6.79
N CYS A 224 -23.70 -3.59 5.51
CA CYS A 224 -22.76 -3.76 4.41
C CYS A 224 -22.17 -2.41 4.00
N PHE A 225 -20.86 -2.38 3.76
CA PHE A 225 -20.13 -1.21 3.27
C PHE A 225 -19.40 -1.56 1.99
N MET A 226 -19.47 -0.67 1.01
CA MET A 226 -18.61 -0.77 -0.19
C MET A 226 -17.22 -0.25 0.15
N THR A 227 -16.19 -1.02 -0.17
CA THR A 227 -14.81 -0.75 0.23
C THR A 227 -13.86 -0.77 -0.95
N SER A 228 -12.80 0.02 -0.84
CA SER A 228 -11.62 -0.10 -1.70
C SER A 228 -10.64 -1.08 -1.07
N GLN A 229 -10.29 -2.15 -1.80
CA GLN A 229 -9.32 -3.15 -1.35
C GLN A 229 -8.20 -3.29 -2.38
N ASN A 230 -6.98 -3.52 -1.89
CA ASN A 230 -5.83 -3.84 -2.70
C ASN A 230 -4.85 -4.70 -1.90
N HIS A 231 -5.18 -5.97 -1.68
CA HIS A 231 -4.33 -6.92 -0.97
C HIS A 231 -4.34 -8.30 -1.62
N GLY A 232 -3.19 -8.99 -1.53
CA GLY A 232 -3.01 -10.36 -2.01
C GLY A 232 -2.91 -11.41 -0.91
N PHE A 233 -2.92 -10.99 0.35
CA PHE A 233 -2.83 -11.83 1.54
C PHE A 233 -4.05 -11.63 2.42
N ALA A 234 -4.38 -12.62 3.25
CA ALA A 234 -5.44 -12.57 4.26
C ALA A 234 -4.97 -13.27 5.53
#